data_AF-Q72JH0-F1
#
_entry.id   AF-Q72JH0-F1
#
_cell.length_a   1.000
_cell.length_b   1.000
_cell.length_c   1.000
_cell.angle_alpha   90.00
_cell.angle_beta   90.00
_cell.angle_gamma   90.00
#
_symmetry.space_group_name_H-M   'P 1'
#
loop_
_entity.id
_entity.type
_entity.pdbx_description
1 polymer ?
#
loop_
_entity_poly.entity_id
_entity_poly.type
_entity_poly.pdbx_seq_one_letter_code
_entity_poly.pdbx_strand_id
1 'polypeptide(L)'
;MALVNWLLLVSGLLVAGTGLYLYGTYPFLALPTPWGPWPLYLLLPGAFLLGLGVGGLYALGLAWAGRRERAAALRRVRALEREVAELKKARIEEIPRIPDRDLEA
;
A
#
# COMPACT_ATOMS: atom_id res chain seq x y z
N MET A 1 5.65 0.20 9.26
CA MET A 1 4.45 1.07 9.27
C MET A 1 4.51 2.16 10.33
N ALA A 2 4.81 1.85 11.61
CA ALA A 2 4.84 2.85 12.70
C ALA A 2 5.86 3.99 12.48
N LEU A 3 7.06 3.69 11.95
CA LEU A 3 8.09 4.70 11.67
C LEU A 3 7.63 5.73 10.63
N VAL A 4 7.03 5.28 9.53
CA VAL A 4 6.51 6.17 8.48
C VAL A 4 5.41 7.07 9.04
N ASN A 5 4.51 6.51 9.85
CA ASN A 5 3.45 7.29 10.49
C ASN A 5 4.02 8.34 11.46
N TRP A 6 5.03 7.98 12.25
CA TRP A 6 5.73 8.93 13.13
C TRP A 6 6.46 10.01 12.36
N LEU A 7 7.16 9.66 11.28
CA LEU A 7 7.82 10.63 10.42
C LEU A 7 6.82 11.60 9.79
N LEU A 8 5.67 11.11 9.32
CA LEU A 8 4.59 11.94 8.79
C LEU A 8 4.00 12.86 9.86
N LEU A 9 3.81 12.37 11.07
CA LEU A 9 3.32 13.17 12.19
C LEU A 9 4.30 14.27 12.56
N VAL A 10 5.59 13.93 12.76
CA VAL A 10 6.62 14.90 13.15
C VAL A 10 6.84 15.93 12.05
N SER A 11 6.94 15.50 10.79
CA SER A 11 7.08 16.42 9.65
C SER A 11 5.83 17.29 9.46
N GLY A 12 4.63 16.72 9.62
CA GLY A 12 3.38 17.47 9.59
C GLY A 12 3.31 18.53 10.70
N LEU A 13 3.71 18.17 11.92
CA LEU A 13 3.76 19.11 13.05
C LEU A 13 4.77 20.24 12.79
N LEU A 14 5.95 19.89 12.27
CA LEU A 14 6.99 20.86 11.92
C LEU A 14 6.50 21.83 10.85
N VAL A 15 5.87 21.32 9.79
CA VAL A 15 5.35 22.13 8.68
C VAL A 15 4.20 23.02 9.16
N ALA A 16 3.25 22.47 9.92
CA ALA A 16 2.13 23.22 10.47
C ALA A 16 2.59 24.31 11.44
N GLY A 17 3.50 23.98 12.36
CA GLY A 17 4.07 24.93 13.31
C GLY A 17 4.86 26.03 12.62
N THR A 18 5.67 25.69 11.62
CA THR A 18 6.44 26.67 10.84
C THR A 18 5.50 27.57 10.02
N GLY A 19 4.47 27.01 9.39
CA GLY A 19 3.48 27.78 8.65
C GLY A 19 2.69 28.75 9.53
N LEU A 20 2.23 28.28 10.70
CA LEU A 20 1.53 29.11 11.69
C LEU A 20 2.44 30.22 12.26
N TYR A 21 3.70 29.88 12.55
CA TYR A 21 4.69 30.85 13.00
C TYR A 21 4.86 31.95 11.96
N LEU A 22 5.14 31.59 10.70
CA LEU A 22 5.31 32.54 9.61
C LEU A 22 4.07 33.39 9.36
N TYR A 23 2.87 32.79 9.43
CA TYR A 23 1.61 33.51 9.31
C TYR A 23 1.42 34.54 10.44
N GLY A 24 1.77 34.19 11.68
CA GLY A 24 1.62 35.07 12.83
C GLY A 24 2.67 36.18 12.91
N THR A 25 3.94 35.89 12.60
CA THR A 25 5.04 36.87 12.74
C THR A 25 5.33 37.65 11.46
N TYR A 26 5.15 37.03 10.29
CA TYR A 26 5.55 37.59 9.01
C TYR A 26 4.48 37.39 7.91
N PRO A 27 3.24 37.86 8.10
CA PRO A 27 2.15 37.63 7.14
C PRO A 27 2.40 38.29 5.77
N PHE A 28 3.21 39.34 5.73
CA PHE A 28 3.53 40.09 4.52
C PHE A 28 4.74 39.57 3.76
N LEU A 29 5.47 38.58 4.31
CA LEU A 29 6.61 37.99 3.62
C LEU A 29 6.11 37.24 2.39
N ALA A 30 6.44 37.77 1.22
CA ALA A 30 6.10 37.18 -0.05
C ALA A 30 7.37 36.90 -0.84
N LEU A 31 7.41 35.73 -1.48
CA LEU A 31 8.45 35.40 -2.44
C LEU A 31 8.07 36.01 -3.80
N PRO A 32 9.00 36.73 -4.45
CA PRO A 32 8.80 37.14 -5.83
C PRO A 32 8.85 35.88 -6.71
N THR A 33 7.71 35.51 -7.30
CA THR A 33 7.62 34.41 -8.27
C THR A 33 7.21 34.95 -9.64
N PRO A 34 7.45 34.19 -10.73
CA PRO A 34 7.05 34.59 -12.08
C PRO A 34 5.54 34.86 -12.26
N TRP A 35 4.71 34.32 -11.35
CA TRP A 35 3.26 34.46 -11.37
C TRP A 35 2.75 35.51 -10.36
N GLY A 36 3.66 36.30 -9.77
CA GLY A 36 3.36 37.32 -8.78
C GLY A 36 3.92 37.01 -7.39
N PRO A 37 3.73 37.91 -6.42
CA PRO A 37 4.18 37.70 -5.05
C PRO A 37 3.35 36.60 -4.38
N TRP A 38 4.01 35.53 -3.92
CA TRP A 38 3.36 34.42 -3.24
C TRP A 38 3.61 34.46 -1.73
N PRO A 39 2.59 34.29 -0.88
CA PRO A 39 2.78 34.33 0.56
C PRO A 39 3.67 33.19 1.03
N LEU A 40 4.77 33.51 1.73
CA LEU A 40 5.77 32.53 2.14
C LEU A 40 5.19 31.46 3.08
N TYR A 41 4.25 31.85 3.94
CA TYR A 41 3.61 30.94 4.89
C TYR A 41 2.79 29.82 4.21
N LEU A 42 2.42 29.97 2.93
CA LEU A 42 1.72 28.94 2.15
C LEU A 42 2.65 28.00 1.41
N LEU A 43 3.89 28.39 1.13
CA LEU A 43 4.80 27.58 0.32
C LEU A 43 5.13 26.25 0.99
N LEU A 44 5.52 26.28 2.26
CA LEU A 44 5.95 25.08 2.96
C LEU A 44 4.78 24.09 3.18
N PRO A 45 3.59 24.51 3.68
CA PRO A 45 2.43 23.62 3.77
C PRO A 45 1.95 23.15 2.40
N GLY A 46 1.93 24.04 1.41
CA GLY A 46 1.50 23.70 0.05
C GLY A 46 2.39 22.63 -0.58
N ALA A 47 3.71 22.79 -0.51
CA ALA A 47 4.66 21.82 -1.03
C ALA A 47 4.54 20.45 -0.31
N PHE A 48 4.37 20.47 1.01
CA PHE A 48 4.17 19.24 1.79
C PHE A 48 2.90 18.49 1.37
N LEU A 49 1.77 19.19 1.21
CA LEU A 49 0.51 18.59 0.76
C LEU A 49 0.62 18.03 -0.66
N LEU A 50 1.31 18.72 -1.57
CA LEU A 50 1.56 18.21 -2.92
C LEU A 50 2.40 16.93 -2.89
N GLY A 51 3.45 16.89 -2.06
CA GLY A 51 4.26 15.69 -1.84
C GLY A 51 3.43 14.52 -1.32
N LEU A 52 2.54 14.75 -0.35
CA LEU A 52 1.61 13.73 0.14
C LEU A 52 0.63 13.27 -0.94
N GLY A 53 0.11 14.20 -1.76
CA GLY A 53 -0.76 13.87 -2.88
C GLY A 53 -0.09 12.94 -3.88
N VAL A 54 1.12 13.29 -4.32
CA VAL A 54 1.90 12.46 -5.27
C VAL A 54 2.26 11.11 -4.64
N GLY A 55 2.74 11.09 -3.40
CA GLY A 55 3.07 9.86 -2.69
C GLY A 55 1.85 8.95 -2.47
N GLY A 56 0.70 9.54 -2.15
CA GLY A 56 -0.57 8.84 -2.01
C GLY A 56 -1.05 8.22 -3.33
N LEU A 57 -0.97 8.96 -4.44
CA LEU A 57 -1.29 8.45 -5.77
C LEU A 57 -0.36 7.30 -6.16
N TYR A 58 0.93 7.42 -5.87
CA TYR A 58 1.90 6.35 -6.12
C TYR A 58 1.57 5.09 -5.30
N ALA A 59 1.31 5.25 -4.00
CA ALA A 59 0.93 4.15 -3.12
C ALA A 59 -0.38 3.47 -3.58
N LEU A 60 -1.36 4.25 -4.05
CA LEU A 60 -2.61 3.74 -4.61
C LEU A 60 -2.36 2.95 -5.90
N GLY A 61 -1.51 3.45 -6.79
CA GLY A 61 -1.12 2.74 -8.02
C GLY A 61 -0.47 1.39 -7.71
N LEU A 62 0.46 1.37 -6.75
CA LEU A 62 1.13 0.15 -6.29
C LEU A 62 0.17 -0.83 -5.62
N ALA A 63 -0.75 -0.34 -4.79
CA ALA A 63 -1.78 -1.16 -4.16
C ALA A 63 -2.71 -1.79 -5.19
N TRP A 64 -3.08 -1.06 -6.24
CA TRP A 64 -3.90 -1.57 -7.34
C TRP A 64 -3.15 -2.65 -8.13
N ALA A 65 -1.90 -2.39 -8.51
CA ALA A 65 -1.06 -3.36 -9.20
C ALA A 65 -0.91 -4.66 -8.38
N GLY A 66 -0.55 -4.53 -7.10
CA GLY A 66 -0.38 -5.67 -6.20
C GLY A 66 -1.68 -6.47 -5.97
N ARG A 67 -2.86 -5.82 -5.99
CA ARG A 67 -4.15 -6.53 -5.95
C ARG A 67 -4.39 -7.36 -7.20
N ARG A 68 -4.03 -6.86 -8.39
CA ARG A 68 -4.18 -7.60 -9.66
C ARG A 68 -3.27 -8.84 -9.67
N GLU A 69 -2.03 -8.69 -9.20
CA GLU A 69 -1.07 -9.80 -9.10
C GLU A 69 -1.53 -10.87 -8.11
N ARG A 70 -2.02 -10.46 -6.92
CA ARG A 70 -2.59 -11.40 -5.94
C ARG A 70 -3.81 -12.13 -6.48
N ALA A 71 -4.68 -11.45 -7.22
CA ALA A 71 -5.83 -12.08 -7.85
C ALA A 71 -5.41 -13.10 -8.92
N ALA A 72 -4.38 -12.80 -9.71
CA ALA A 72 -3.82 -13.73 -10.69
C ALA A 72 -3.13 -14.94 -10.02
N ALA A 73 -2.38 -14.71 -8.93
CA ALA A 73 -1.74 -15.77 -8.16
C ALA A 73 -2.78 -16.73 -7.54
N LEU A 74 -3.86 -16.19 -6.96
CA LEU A 74 -4.95 -17.00 -6.40
C LEU A 74 -5.66 -17.86 -7.45
N ARG A 75 -5.82 -17.36 -8.68
CA ARG A 75 -6.39 -18.16 -9.79
C ARG A 75 -5.48 -19.33 -10.17
N ARG A 76 -4.16 -19.11 -10.21
CA ARG A 76 -3.18 -20.17 -10.47
C ARG A 76 -3.16 -21.22 -9.37
N VAL A 77 -3.18 -20.79 -8.09
CA VAL A 77 -3.26 -21.72 -6.95
C VAL A 77 -4.53 -22.57 -7.03
N ARG A 78 -5.69 -21.98 -7.32
CA ARG A 78 -6.94 -22.75 -7.49
C ARG A 78 -6.92 -23.72 -8.67
N ALA A 79 -6.21 -23.38 -9.76
CA ALA A 79 -6.05 -24.29 -10.89
C ALA A 79 -5.16 -25.49 -10.51
N LEU A 80 -4.03 -25.23 -9.84
CA LEU A 80 -3.13 -26.25 -9.30
C LEU A 80 -3.82 -27.15 -8.26
N GLU A 81 -4.66 -26.60 -7.38
CA GLU A 81 -5.45 -27.39 -6.43
C GLU A 81 -6.43 -28.34 -7.13
N ARG A 82 -7.02 -27.92 -8.25
CA ARG A 82 -7.91 -28.78 -9.06
C ARG A 82 -7.15 -29.91 -9.74
N GLU A 83 -5.99 -29.61 -10.33
CA GLU A 83 -5.12 -30.64 -10.92
C GLU A 83 -4.64 -31.65 -9.88
N VAL A 84 -4.24 -31.19 -8.69
CA VAL A 84 -3.87 -32.09 -7.58
C VAL A 84 -5.06 -32.91 -7.09
N ALA A 85 -6.27 -32.34 -7.06
CA ALA A 85 -7.47 -33.06 -6.69
C ALA A 85 -7.82 -34.16 -7.70
N GLU A 86 -7.68 -33.90 -9.00
CA GLU A 86 -7.89 -34.91 -10.04
C GLU A 86 -6.81 -36.00 -10.02
N LEU A 87 -5.54 -35.64 -9.82
CA LEU A 87 -4.45 -36.61 -9.67
C LEU A 87 -4.61 -37.47 -8.42
N LYS A 88 -5.11 -36.90 -7.31
CA LYS A 88 -5.47 -37.69 -6.11
C LYS A 88 -6.62 -38.65 -6.39
N LYS A 89 -7.63 -38.22 -7.15
CA LYS A 89 -8.78 -39.05 -7.50
C LYS A 89 -8.39 -40.20 -8.44
N ALA A 90 -7.56 -39.92 -9.45
CA ALA A 90 -7.00 -40.94 -10.34
C ALA A 90 -6.10 -41.94 -9.59
N ARG A 91 -5.28 -41.47 -8.63
CA ARG A 91 -4.49 -42.35 -7.76
C ARG A 91 -5.38 -43.25 -6.87
N ILE A 92 -6.54 -42.77 -6.40
CA ILE A 92 -7.47 -43.58 -5.61
C ILE A 92 -8.10 -44.69 -6.47
N GLU A 93 -8.24 -44.47 -7.78
CA GLU A 93 -8.81 -45.42 -8.73
C GLU A 93 -7.80 -46.49 -9.19
N GLU A 94 -6.50 -46.17 -9.21
CA GLU A 94 -5.42 -47.11 -9.54
C GLU A 94 -4.84 -47.91 -8.36
N ILE A 95 -5.14 -47.55 -7.11
CA ILE A 95 -4.72 -48.38 -5.96
C ILE A 95 -5.68 -49.58 -5.88
N PRO A 96 -5.23 -50.82 -6.16
CA PRO A 96 -6.05 -51.98 -5.87
C PRO A 96 -6.31 -51.95 -4.36
N ARG A 97 -7.59 -51.90 -4.00
CA ARG A 97 -8.08 -52.01 -2.63
C ARG A 97 -7.56 -53.33 -2.06
N ILE A 98 -6.44 -53.31 -1.33
CA ILE A 98 -5.93 -54.48 -0.60
C ILE A 98 -6.97 -54.79 0.49
N PRO A 99 -7.71 -55.90 0.40
CA PRO A 99 -8.83 -56.20 1.28
C PRO A 99 -8.36 -56.93 2.54
N ASP A 100 -7.40 -56.37 3.29
CA ASP A 100 -6.86 -56.99 4.53
C ASP A 100 -6.50 -55.94 5.59
N ARG A 101 -7.43 -55.03 5.91
CA ARG A 101 -7.32 -54.23 7.14
C ARG A 101 -8.58 -54.32 8.00
N ASP A 102 -9.05 -55.54 8.17
CA ASP A 102 -10.06 -55.93 9.16
C ASP A 102 -9.48 -56.98 10.13
N LEU A 103 -8.29 -56.76 10.68
CA LEU A 103 -7.65 -57.55 11.74
C LEU A 103 -6.70 -56.57 12.46
N GLU A 104 -6.78 -56.21 13.74
CA GLU A 104 -7.21 -56.87 14.98
C GLU A 104 -7.70 -55.81 15.98
N ALA A 105 -8.73 -56.14 16.77
CA ALA A 105 -9.13 -55.46 18.00
C ALA A 105 -9.09 -56.48 19.14
#